data_AF-A0A816PBY6-F1
#
_entry.id   AF-A0A816PBY6-F1
#
_cell.length_a   1.000
_cell.length_b   1.000
_cell.length_c   1.000
_cell.angle_alpha   90.00
_cell.angle_beta   90.00
_cell.angle_gamma   90.00
#
_symmetry.space_group_name_H-M   'P 1'
#
loop_
_entity.id
_entity.type
_entity.pdbx_description
1 polymer ?
#
loop_
_entity_poly.entity_id
_entity_poly.type
_entity_poly.pdbx_seq_one_letter_code
_entity_poly.pdbx_strand_id
1 'polypeptide(L)' 'MFSLLVNIPANAKWSPNGVTIAGGNKAGCATNQLDWPYGLSVDDDQTVVIADCWNHRIMQWKNGDTTNGQVVAGGNG' A
#
# COMPACT_ATOMS: atom_id res chain seq x y z
N MET A 1 5.20 -3.58 29.65
CA MET A 1 4.41 -3.37 28.42
C MET A 1 4.48 -4.68 27.66
N PHE A 2 3.39 -5.45 27.63
CA PHE A 2 3.37 -6.79 27.02
C PHE A 2 3.31 -6.65 25.50
N SER A 3 4.37 -7.08 24.80
CA SER A 3 4.27 -7.35 23.37
C SER A 3 3.36 -8.56 23.21
N LEU A 4 2.20 -8.36 22.59
CA LEU A 4 1.37 -9.46 22.12
C LEU A 4 2.12 -10.07 20.93
N LEU A 5 2.83 -11.18 21.16
CA LEU A 5 3.32 -12.00 20.07
C LEU A 5 2.10 -12.46 19.28
N VAL A 6 1.88 -11.89 18.10
CA VAL A 6 0.87 -12.39 17.16
C VAL A 6 1.34 -13.79 16.76
N ASN A 7 0.65 -14.81 17.28
CA ASN A 7 0.91 -16.20 16.96
C ASN A 7 0.38 -16.46 15.53
N ILE A 8 1.23 -16.21 14.53
CA ILE A 8 0.94 -16.59 13.14
C ILE A 8 1.34 -18.05 12.96
N PRO A 9 0.38 -18.99 12.86
CA PRO A 9 0.72 -20.40 12.69
C PRO A 9 1.40 -20.62 11.33
N ALA A 10 2.25 -21.64 11.24
CA ALA A 10 3.00 -21.96 10.01
C ALA A 10 2.12 -22.25 8.78
N ASN A 11 0.82 -22.49 8.99
CA ASN A 11 -0.19 -22.71 7.94
C ASN A 11 -1.20 -21.55 7.81
N ALA A 12 -0.91 -20.37 8.39
CA ALA A 12 -1.74 -19.20 8.26
C ALA A 12 -1.97 -18.91 6.77
N LYS A 13 -3.23 -19.06 6.36
CA LYS A 13 -3.66 -18.69 5.01
C LYS A 13 -4.04 -17.23 5.01
N TRP A 14 -3.75 -16.56 3.91
CA TRP A 14 -4.31 -15.23 3.63
C TRP A 14 -5.83 -15.27 3.82
N SER A 15 -6.38 -14.24 4.44
CA SER A 15 -7.82 -14.12 4.58
C SER A 15 -8.46 -14.15 3.20
N PRO A 16 -9.46 -15.03 2.95
CA PRO A 16 -10.18 -15.02 1.68
C PRO A 16 -10.96 -13.71 1.47
N ASN A 17 -11.14 -12.91 2.53
CA ASN A 17 -11.78 -11.60 2.51
C ASN A 17 -10.75 -10.46 2.60
N GLY A 18 -9.59 -10.61 1.95
CA GLY A 18 -8.61 -9.54 1.85
C GLY A 18 -9.23 -8.28 1.22
N VAL A 19 -8.82 -7.12 1.72
CA VAL A 19 -9.27 -5.82 1.19
C VAL A 19 -8.10 -5.18 0.45
N THR A 20 -8.37 -4.62 -0.72
CA THR A 20 -7.39 -3.80 -1.44
C THR A 20 -7.22 -2.48 -0.69
N ILE A 21 -5.99 -2.22 -0.24
CA ILE A 21 -5.66 -1.00 0.52
C ILE A 21 -4.94 0.06 -0.32
N ALA A 22 -4.41 -0.31 -1.49
CA ALA A 22 -3.74 0.62 -2.39
C ALA A 22 -4.02 0.27 -3.86
N GLY A 23 -4.29 1.28 -4.68
CA GLY A 23 -4.67 1.10 -6.08
C GLY A 23 -6.05 0.43 -6.25
N GLY A 24 -6.13 -0.60 -7.10
CA GLY A 24 -7.37 -1.37 -7.34
C GLY A 24 -8.32 -0.79 -8.40
N ASN A 25 -8.03 0.39 -8.95
CA ASN A 25 -8.90 1.08 -9.91
C ASN A 25 -8.35 1.10 -11.33
N LYS A 26 -7.76 -0.03 -11.77
CA LYS A 26 -7.00 -0.17 -13.03
C LYS A 26 -5.72 0.69 -13.04
N ALA A 27 -4.88 0.47 -14.04
CA ALA A 27 -3.68 1.27 -14.26
C ALA A 27 -4.06 2.73 -14.57
N GLY A 28 -3.33 3.69 -14.00
CA GLY A 28 -3.54 5.12 -14.23
C GLY A 28 -2.87 6.02 -13.19
N CYS A 29 -3.05 7.33 -13.33
CA CYS A 29 -2.34 8.35 -12.55
C CYS A 29 -3.18 9.04 -11.47
N ALA A 30 -4.46 8.68 -11.29
CA ALA A 30 -5.28 9.20 -10.20
C ALA A 30 -4.72 8.76 -8.83
N THR A 31 -5.14 9.43 -7.74
CA THR A 31 -4.70 9.13 -6.37
C THR A 31 -5.14 7.75 -5.88
N ASN A 32 -6.15 7.15 -6.50
CA ASN A 32 -6.64 5.80 -6.22
C ASN A 32 -6.17 4.77 -7.26
N GLN A 33 -5.19 5.13 -8.10
CA GLN A 33 -4.62 4.28 -9.14
C GLN A 33 -3.09 4.19 -8.96
N LEU A 34 -2.52 3.16 -9.57
CA LEU A 34 -1.08 2.93 -9.70
C LEU A 34 -0.80 2.53 -11.14
N ASP A 35 0.38 2.82 -11.66
CA ASP A 35 0.86 2.39 -12.97
C ASP A 35 2.30 1.86 -12.90
N TRP A 36 2.45 0.57 -13.20
CA TRP A 36 3.70 -0.19 -13.03
C TRP A 36 4.41 0.04 -11.67
N PRO A 37 3.77 -0.27 -10.53
CA PRO A 37 4.44 -0.19 -9.25
C PRO A 37 5.53 -1.28 -9.12
N TYR A 38 6.72 -0.93 -8.62
CA TYR A 38 7.85 -1.88 -8.52
C TYR A 38 8.20 -2.29 -7.09
N GLY A 39 8.10 -1.38 -6.14
CA GLY A 39 8.54 -1.61 -4.76
C GLY A 39 7.52 -1.08 -3.76
N LEU A 40 7.38 -1.76 -2.63
CA LEU A 40 6.56 -1.31 -1.51
C LEU A 40 7.28 -1.54 -0.17
N SER A 41 6.97 -0.68 0.80
CA SER A 41 7.36 -0.85 2.19
C SER A 41 6.16 -0.56 3.10
N VAL A 42 6.17 -1.14 4.29
CA VAL A 42 5.14 -0.91 5.32
C VAL A 42 5.87 -0.52 6.60
N ASP A 43 5.43 0.55 7.25
CA ASP A 43 5.97 1.00 8.55
C ASP A 43 5.21 0.42 9.75
N ASP A 44 5.66 0.75 10.96
CA ASP A 44 5.06 0.27 12.22
C ASP A 44 3.61 0.76 12.42
N ASP A 45 3.23 1.87 11.78
CA ASP A 45 1.86 2.41 11.80
C ASP A 45 0.97 1.74 10.72
N GLN A 46 1.47 0.70 10.04
CA GLN A 46 0.84 0.01 8.91
C GLN A 46 0.56 0.95 7.72
N THR A 47 1.35 2.01 7.57
CA THR A 47 1.32 2.86 6.39
C THR A 47 2.09 2.19 5.27
N VAL A 48 1.48 2.09 4.10
CA VAL A 48 2.08 1.52 2.90
C VAL A 48 2.65 2.64 2.04
N VAL A 49 3.92 2.51 1.65
CA VAL A 49 4.58 3.40 0.69
C VAL A 49 4.95 2.60 -0.55
N ILE A 50 4.59 3.10 -1.73
CA ILE A 50 4.72 2.39 -3.02
C ILE A 50 5.48 3.28 -4.00
N ALA A 51 6.47 2.69 -4.67
CA ALA A 51 7.11 3.28 -5.85
C ALA A 51 6.23 3.01 -7.08
N ASP A 52 5.53 4.05 -7.54
CA ASP A 52 4.61 4.05 -8.67
C ASP A 52 5.36 4.53 -9.93
N CYS A 53 6.10 3.60 -10.55
CA CYS A 53 7.25 3.95 -11.39
C CYS A 53 6.88 4.62 -12.72
N TRP A 54 5.80 4.19 -13.39
CA TRP A 54 5.38 4.84 -14.64
C TRP A 54 4.68 6.18 -14.42
N ASN A 55 4.21 6.43 -13.19
CA ASN A 55 3.73 7.75 -12.78
C ASN A 55 4.82 8.62 -12.15
N HIS A 56 6.08 8.15 -12.13
CA HIS A 56 7.23 8.88 -11.62
C HIS A 56 7.03 9.45 -10.21
N ARG A 57 6.37 8.68 -9.33
CA ARG A 57 5.98 9.15 -7.99
C ARG A 57 6.10 8.07 -6.92
N ILE A 58 6.16 8.54 -5.68
CA ILE A 58 6.04 7.72 -4.47
C ILE A 58 4.69 8.03 -3.85
N MET A 59 3.90 6.99 -3.65
CA MET A 59 2.55 7.08 -3.10
C MET A 59 2.50 6.50 -1.69
N GLN A 60 1.73 7.13 -0.80
CA GLN A 60 1.50 6.69 0.57
C GLN A 60 0.02 6.40 0.79
N TRP A 61 -0.29 5.25 1.42
CA TRP A 61 -1.61 4.91 1.95
C TRP A 61 -1.50 4.64 3.45
N LYS A 62 -2.18 5.45 4.25
CA LYS A 62 -2.25 5.25 5.70
C LYS A 62 -3.16 4.08 6.02
N ASN A 63 -2.89 3.42 7.15
CA ASN A 63 -3.74 2.34 7.62
C ASN A 63 -5.22 2.77 7.70
N GLY A 64 -6.10 1.95 7.12
CA GLY A 64 -7.53 2.21 7.05
C GLY A 64 -7.99 3.10 5.89
N ASP A 65 -7.10 3.80 5.19
CA ASP A 65 -7.45 4.51 3.96
C ASP A 65 -7.39 3.54 2.77
N THR A 66 -8.56 3.20 2.25
CA THR A 66 -8.70 2.32 1.09
C THR A 66 -9.18 3.06 -0.16
N THR A 67 -9.38 4.38 -0.07
CA THR A 67 -10.00 5.15 -1.14
C THR A 67 -8.98 5.91 -1.96
N ASN A 68 -8.02 6.61 -1.33
CA ASN A 68 -7.05 7.44 -2.04
C ASN A 68 -5.67 7.43 -1.36
N GLY A 69 -4.62 7.36 -2.16
CA GLY A 69 -3.26 7.57 -1.72
C GLY A 69 -2.87 9.03 -1.80
N GLN A 70 -1.76 9.36 -1.13
CA GLN A 70 -1.13 10.67 -1.16
C GLN A 70 0.21 10.59 -1.89
N VAL A 71 0.48 11.54 -2.79
CA VAL A 71 1.82 11.68 -3.39
C VAL A 71 2.75 12.27 -2.33
N VAL A 72 3.78 11.54 -1.95
CA VAL A 72 4.77 12.00 -0.95
C VAL A 72 6.12 12.35 -1.56
N ALA A 73 6.37 11.96 -2.81
CA ALA A 73 7.50 12.43 -3.62
C ALA A 73 7.23 12.23 -5.12
N GLY A 74 7.86 13.04 -5.97
CA GLY A 74 7.76 12.94 -7.44
C GLY A 74 6.46 13.49 -8.03
N GLY A 75 6.04 12.97 -9.19
CA GLY A 75 4.79 13.32 -9.90
C GLY A 75 4.92 14.29 -11.09
N ASN A 76 6.14 14.67 -11.47
CA ASN A 76 6.44 15.56 -12.60
C ASN A 76 7.44 14.94 -13.60
N GLY A 77 7.49 13.60 -13.69
CA GLY A 77 8.32 12.88 -14.65
C GLY A 77 7.53 12.46 -15.89
#